data_AF-A0A844ZR82-F1
#
_entry.id   AF-A0A844ZR82-F1
#
_cell.length_a   1.000
_cell.length_b   1.000
_cell.length_c   1.000
_cell.angle_alpha   90.00
_cell.angle_beta   90.00
_cell.angle_gamma   90.00
#
_symmetry.space_group_name_H-M   'P 1'
#
loop_
_entity.id
_entity.type
_entity.pdbx_description
1 polymer ?
#
loop_
_entity_poly.entity_id
_entity_poly.type
_entity_poly.pdbx_seq_one_letter_code
_entity_poly.pdbx_strand_id
1 'polypeptide(L)'
;MIELIEANWPLFVIALVIGILVAWWIFVAMRRTKVQTDTSDVLDEGKGPANRNQALIDAPHAAADRAAAPEPAVEAAEPAKMPTSASGGDDLSRIKGVGPKLKSLLNSLGVTSFGQIANWTDAEIDAIDAKLGRFEGRIRRDSWVEQAKLLAADDTSGYEGKFGKL
;
A
#
# COMPACT_ATOMS: atom_id res chain seq x y z
N MET A 1 -25.55 3.82 54.40
CA MET A 1 -24.28 3.69 53.64
C MET A 1 -24.47 3.54 52.13
N ILE A 2 -25.66 3.20 51.62
CA ILE A 2 -25.92 3.06 50.16
C ILE A 2 -26.40 4.37 49.52
N GLU A 3 -27.03 5.28 50.26
CA GLU A 3 -27.52 6.56 49.72
C GLU A 3 -26.42 7.53 49.25
N LEU A 4 -25.22 7.45 49.82
CA LEU A 4 -24.07 8.25 49.36
C LEU A 4 -23.55 7.83 47.97
N ILE A 5 -23.86 6.59 47.54
CA ILE A 5 -23.44 6.05 46.26
C ILE A 5 -24.46 6.41 45.18
N GLU A 6 -25.76 6.33 45.47
CA GLU A 6 -26.81 6.73 44.52
C GLU A 6 -26.81 8.24 44.23
N ALA A 7 -26.55 9.08 45.23
CA ALA A 7 -26.47 10.54 45.03
C ALA A 7 -25.23 10.99 44.25
N ASN A 8 -24.11 10.25 44.35
CA ASN A 8 -22.80 10.66 43.82
C ASN A 8 -22.28 9.78 42.68
N TRP A 9 -23.10 8.85 42.16
CA TRP A 9 -22.75 8.02 41.00
C TRP A 9 -22.21 8.82 39.79
N PRO A 10 -22.67 10.05 39.49
CA PRO A 10 -22.12 10.82 38.36
C PRO A 10 -20.65 11.21 38.61
N LEU A 11 -20.25 11.46 39.85
CA LEU A 11 -18.86 11.78 40.21
C LEU A 11 -17.94 10.57 40.01
N PHE A 12 -18.42 9.36 40.30
CA PHE A 12 -17.67 8.13 40.04
C PHE A 12 -17.51 7.86 38.54
N VAL A 13 -18.53 8.14 37.73
CA VAL A 13 -18.42 8.05 36.26
C VAL A 13 -17.42 9.06 35.72
N ILE A 14 -17.46 10.30 36.20
CA ILE A 14 -16.50 11.34 35.79
C ILE A 14 -15.07 10.95 36.20
N ALA A 15 -14.87 10.45 37.42
CA ALA A 15 -13.56 9.97 37.88
C ALA A 15 -13.04 8.78 37.05
N LEU A 16 -13.92 7.86 36.65
CA LEU A 16 -13.58 6.75 35.77
C LEU A 16 -13.15 7.24 34.37
N VAL A 17 -13.91 8.18 33.79
CA VAL A 17 -13.59 8.75 32.47
C VAL A 17 -12.27 9.50 32.52
N ILE A 18 -12.01 10.30 33.55
CA ILE A 18 -10.72 10.99 33.74
C ILE A 18 -9.59 9.97 33.89
N GLY A 19 -9.78 8.91 34.67
CA GLY A 19 -8.79 7.84 34.82
C GLY A 19 -8.46 7.15 33.49
N ILE A 20 -9.47 6.89 32.66
CA ILE A 20 -9.29 6.30 31.33
C ILE A 20 -8.56 7.27 30.39
N LEU A 21 -8.89 8.56 30.42
CA LEU A 21 -8.21 9.58 29.61
C LEU A 21 -6.74 9.75 30.00
N VAL A 22 -6.43 9.71 31.30
CA VAL A 22 -5.05 9.77 31.81
C VAL A 22 -4.28 8.50 31.44
N ALA A 23 -4.88 7.33 31.60
CA ALA A 23 -4.26 6.07 31.19
C ALA A 23 -4.02 6.01 29.66
N TRP A 24 -4.97 6.51 28.87
CA TRP A 24 -4.84 6.65 27.42
C TRP A 24 -3.73 7.63 27.04
N TRP A 25 -3.66 8.79 27.70
CA TRP A 25 -2.61 9.78 27.46
C TRP A 25 -1.22 9.23 27.82
N ILE A 26 -1.09 8.54 28.95
CA ILE A 26 0.17 7.89 29.36
C ILE A 26 0.57 6.81 28.35
N PHE A 27 -0.38 6.00 27.89
CA PHE A 27 -0.11 4.97 26.87
C PHE A 27 0.30 5.58 25.53
N VAL A 28 -0.34 6.66 25.09
CA VAL A 28 0.03 7.42 23.89
C VAL A 28 1.42 8.07 24.05
N ALA A 29 1.73 8.61 25.22
CA ALA A 29 3.03 9.20 25.51
C ALA A 29 4.16 8.15 25.54
N MET A 30 3.88 6.91 25.92
CA MET A 30 4.85 5.81 26.00
C MET A 30 5.13 5.10 24.67
N ARG A 31 4.32 5.31 23.62
CA ARG A 31 4.51 4.70 22.28
C ARG A 31 5.73 5.20 21.50
N ARG A 32 6.60 6.04 22.08
CA ARG A 32 7.88 6.44 21.45
C ARG A 32 8.99 5.44 21.77
N THR A 33 8.88 4.23 21.25
CA THR A 33 10.02 3.30 21.18
C THR A 33 10.88 3.69 19.98
N LYS A 34 12.06 4.23 20.28
CA LYS A 34 13.09 4.67 19.32
C LYS A 34 13.71 3.41 18.68
N VAL A 35 13.49 3.19 17.38
CA VAL A 35 14.12 2.08 16.63
C VAL A 35 15.52 2.53 16.18
N GLN A 36 16.54 1.85 16.68
CA GLN A 36 17.93 1.97 16.28
C GLN A 36 18.16 0.98 15.11
N THR A 37 18.28 1.50 13.89
CA THR A 37 18.65 0.71 12.72
C THR A 37 20.16 0.52 12.71
N ASP A 38 20.63 -0.66 13.12
CA ASP A 38 21.98 -1.14 12.80
C ASP A 38 21.91 -1.77 11.39
N THR A 39 22.36 -0.99 10.41
CA THR A 39 22.53 -1.44 9.03
C THR A 39 23.81 -2.26 8.97
N SER A 40 23.71 -3.58 8.93
CA SER A 40 24.79 -4.41 8.40
C SER A 40 24.79 -4.24 6.88
N ASP A 41 25.62 -3.30 6.44
CA ASP A 41 25.98 -3.02 5.05
C ASP A 41 26.55 -4.28 4.40
N VAL A 42 25.87 -4.83 3.39
CA VAL A 42 26.27 -6.02 2.62
C VAL A 42 26.80 -5.64 1.24
N LEU A 43 27.54 -4.54 1.16
CA LEU A 43 28.19 -4.07 -0.06
C LEU A 43 29.72 -4.01 0.05
N ASP A 44 30.31 -4.98 0.75
CA ASP A 44 31.73 -5.30 0.61
C ASP A 44 31.87 -6.81 0.45
N GLU A 45 31.80 -7.28 -0.80
CA GLU A 45 32.70 -8.27 -1.40
C GLU A 45 32.23 -8.59 -2.84
N GLY A 46 33.09 -8.29 -3.83
CA GLY A 46 33.33 -9.27 -4.88
C GLY A 46 32.63 -9.12 -6.25
N LYS A 47 33.45 -8.62 -7.19
CA LYS A 47 33.59 -9.02 -8.61
C LYS A 47 32.65 -8.39 -9.63
N GLY A 48 33.31 -7.83 -10.65
CA GLY A 48 32.73 -6.99 -11.70
C GLY A 48 31.85 -7.72 -12.71
N PRO A 49 31.37 -7.01 -13.74
CA PRO A 49 30.31 -7.47 -14.62
C PRO A 49 30.72 -8.72 -15.40
N ALA A 50 29.84 -9.73 -15.39
CA ALA A 50 29.99 -10.95 -16.17
C ALA A 50 30.02 -10.59 -17.68
N ASN A 51 31.14 -10.90 -18.32
CA ASN A 51 31.33 -10.83 -19.76
C ASN A 51 30.45 -11.89 -20.44
N ARG A 52 29.29 -11.46 -20.93
CA ARG A 52 28.31 -12.30 -21.62
C ARG A 52 28.75 -12.50 -23.07
N ASN A 53 29.53 -13.56 -23.29
CA ASN A 53 29.66 -14.34 -24.53
C ASN A 53 29.47 -13.56 -25.85
N GLN A 54 30.50 -12.81 -26.27
CA GLN A 54 30.63 -12.22 -27.61
C GLN A 54 31.06 -13.24 -28.70
N ALA A 55 31.15 -14.53 -28.38
CA ALA A 55 31.66 -15.56 -29.29
C ALA A 55 30.62 -16.19 -30.25
N LEU A 56 29.40 -15.64 -30.35
CA LEU A 56 28.33 -16.20 -31.20
C LEU A 56 27.95 -15.31 -32.40
N ILE A 57 28.73 -14.27 -32.71
CA ILE A 57 28.39 -13.27 -33.75
C ILE A 57 29.28 -13.38 -35.01
N ASP A 58 30.36 -14.16 -35.01
CA ASP A 58 31.22 -14.35 -36.20
C ASP A 58 30.89 -15.63 -36.98
N ALA A 59 29.71 -15.66 -37.62
CA ALA A 59 29.43 -16.58 -38.71
C ALA A 59 29.13 -15.77 -39.98
N PRO A 60 29.97 -15.84 -41.04
CA PRO A 60 29.72 -15.11 -42.27
C PRO A 60 28.63 -15.84 -43.07
N HIS A 61 27.42 -15.26 -43.13
CA HIS A 61 26.40 -15.71 -44.07
C HIS A 61 26.62 -15.04 -45.42
N ALA A 62 27.32 -15.75 -46.30
CA ALA A 62 27.38 -15.44 -47.71
C ALA A 62 26.07 -15.88 -48.39
N ALA A 63 25.21 -14.90 -48.72
CA ALA A 63 24.29 -14.98 -49.85
C ALA A 63 23.75 -13.58 -50.16
N ALA A 64 24.27 -13.00 -51.24
CA ALA A 64 23.65 -11.89 -51.94
C ALA A 64 22.27 -12.31 -52.47
N ASP A 65 21.27 -11.41 -52.43
CA ASP A 65 20.84 -10.61 -53.58
C ASP A 65 19.42 -10.02 -53.35
N ARG A 66 19.19 -8.85 -53.97
CA ARG A 66 17.90 -8.24 -54.35
C ARG A 66 17.24 -7.16 -53.45
N ALA A 67 17.76 -5.95 -53.64
CA ALA A 67 17.10 -4.77 -54.22
C ALA A 67 15.81 -4.15 -53.60
N ALA A 68 15.97 -2.86 -53.25
CA ALA A 68 15.13 -1.68 -53.59
C ALA A 68 13.74 -1.44 -52.93
N ALA A 69 13.76 -0.55 -51.90
CA ALA A 69 12.94 0.68 -51.63
C ALA A 69 11.39 0.72 -51.81
N PRO A 70 10.65 1.68 -51.19
CA PRO A 70 10.78 2.41 -49.91
C PRO A 70 9.48 2.35 -49.02
N GLU A 71 9.57 2.96 -47.82
CA GLU A 71 8.57 3.33 -46.78
C GLU A 71 7.05 3.36 -47.08
N PRO A 72 6.18 3.08 -46.07
CA PRO A 72 5.82 4.14 -45.12
C PRO A 72 5.77 3.73 -43.63
N ALA A 73 5.91 4.76 -42.80
CA ALA A 73 5.79 4.78 -41.36
C ALA A 73 4.54 4.04 -40.84
N VAL A 74 4.77 3.17 -39.86
CA VAL A 74 3.77 2.78 -38.87
C VAL A 74 4.27 3.23 -37.51
N GLU A 75 3.78 4.38 -37.12
CA GLU A 75 3.70 4.86 -35.75
C GLU A 75 2.87 3.82 -34.96
N ALA A 76 3.55 2.78 -34.48
CA ALA A 76 2.96 1.74 -33.67
C ALA A 76 2.86 2.25 -32.23
N ALA A 77 1.75 2.94 -32.01
CA ALA A 77 1.09 3.21 -30.74
C ALA A 77 1.66 2.45 -29.53
N GLU A 78 2.14 3.26 -28.59
CA GLU A 78 2.10 3.05 -27.15
C GLU A 78 1.10 1.95 -26.73
N PRO A 79 1.51 0.96 -25.91
CA PRO A 79 0.58 -0.05 -25.44
C PRO A 79 -0.40 0.66 -24.50
N ALA A 80 -1.58 0.98 -25.04
CA ALA A 80 -2.77 1.29 -24.28
C ALA A 80 -2.93 0.17 -23.25
N LYS A 81 -2.59 0.48 -22.00
CA LYS A 81 -2.94 -0.34 -20.84
C LYS A 81 -4.47 -0.30 -20.79
N MET A 82 -5.09 -1.26 -21.46
CA MET A 82 -6.49 -1.58 -21.26
C MET A 82 -6.71 -1.74 -19.76
N PRO A 83 -7.77 -1.15 -19.18
CA PRO A 83 -8.14 -1.47 -17.81
C PRO A 83 -8.56 -2.95 -17.79
N THR A 84 -7.70 -3.82 -17.30
CA THR A 84 -8.09 -5.18 -16.94
C THR A 84 -8.96 -5.12 -15.69
N SER A 85 -10.17 -4.58 -15.82
CA SER A 85 -11.28 -4.83 -14.89
C SER A 85 -12.01 -6.07 -15.38
N ALA A 86 -11.30 -7.20 -15.44
CA ALA A 86 -11.87 -8.49 -15.78
C ALA A 86 -11.44 -9.53 -14.75
N SER A 87 -11.66 -9.21 -13.48
CA SER A 87 -11.77 -10.17 -12.38
C SER A 87 -12.45 -9.49 -11.20
N GLY A 88 -13.76 -9.22 -11.31
CA GLY A 88 -14.71 -8.95 -10.21
C GLY A 88 -14.36 -7.98 -9.06
N GLY A 89 -13.23 -7.28 -9.11
CA GLY A 89 -12.65 -6.55 -8.00
C GLY A 89 -12.17 -5.17 -8.43
N ASP A 90 -12.11 -4.27 -7.46
CA ASP A 90 -11.73 -2.89 -7.64
C ASP A 90 -10.22 -2.74 -7.84
N ASP A 91 -9.83 -1.63 -8.46
CA ASP A 91 -8.42 -1.31 -8.61
C ASP A 91 -7.81 -0.71 -7.33
N LEU A 92 -7.39 -1.59 -6.40
CA LEU A 92 -6.79 -1.16 -5.13
C LEU A 92 -5.55 -0.26 -5.29
N SER A 93 -4.90 -0.21 -6.46
CA SER A 93 -3.79 0.75 -6.69
C SER A 93 -4.22 2.21 -6.80
N ARG A 94 -5.53 2.50 -6.86
CA ARG A 94 -6.06 3.87 -6.76
C ARG A 94 -5.84 4.49 -5.39
N ILE A 95 -5.68 3.67 -4.34
CA ILE A 95 -5.36 4.14 -2.98
C ILE A 95 -3.88 4.53 -2.93
N LYS A 96 -3.58 5.78 -2.55
CA LYS A 96 -2.20 6.24 -2.32
C LYS A 96 -1.53 5.38 -1.24
N GLY A 97 -0.34 4.87 -1.56
CA GLY A 97 0.42 3.98 -0.69
C GLY A 97 0.26 2.49 -1.04
N VAL A 98 -0.75 2.11 -1.83
CA VAL A 98 -0.92 0.74 -2.33
C VAL A 98 -0.18 0.58 -3.67
N GLY A 99 1.09 0.17 -3.59
CA GLY A 99 1.88 -0.17 -4.77
C GLY A 99 1.52 -1.55 -5.37
N PRO A 100 2.04 -1.89 -6.57
CA PRO A 100 1.73 -3.16 -7.25
C PRO A 100 1.99 -4.41 -6.40
N LYS A 101 3.04 -4.38 -5.56
CA LYS A 101 3.36 -5.48 -4.62
C LYS A 101 2.32 -5.61 -3.50
N LEU A 102 1.86 -4.50 -2.96
CA LEU A 102 0.84 -4.47 -1.91
C LEU A 102 -0.52 -4.90 -2.46
N LYS A 103 -0.89 -4.42 -3.65
CA LYS A 103 -2.09 -4.89 -4.36
C LYS A 103 -2.09 -6.41 -4.54
N SER A 104 -0.97 -6.98 -5.01
CA SER A 104 -0.84 -8.44 -5.17
C SER A 104 -0.99 -9.18 -3.83
N LEU A 105 -0.39 -8.64 -2.76
CA LEU A 105 -0.49 -9.21 -1.43
C LEU A 105 -1.93 -9.14 -0.88
N LEU A 106 -2.60 -8.00 -1.01
CA LEU A 106 -4.00 -7.82 -0.61
C LEU A 106 -4.93 -8.76 -1.37
N ASN A 107 -4.74 -8.88 -2.69
CA ASN A 107 -5.50 -9.85 -3.49
C ASN A 107 -5.26 -11.29 -3.03
N SER A 108 -4.03 -11.64 -2.65
CA SER A 108 -3.69 -12.96 -2.11
C SER A 108 -4.34 -13.21 -0.73
N LEU A 109 -4.60 -12.16 0.04
CA LEU A 109 -5.36 -12.19 1.29
C LEU A 109 -6.88 -12.19 1.08
N GLY A 110 -7.36 -12.18 -0.18
CA GLY A 110 -8.78 -12.14 -0.52
C GLY A 110 -9.40 -10.74 -0.46
N VAL A 111 -8.59 -9.70 -0.32
CA VAL A 111 -9.02 -8.30 -0.32
C VAL A 111 -8.95 -7.80 -1.75
N THR A 112 -10.09 -7.59 -2.37
CA THR A 112 -10.19 -7.24 -3.80
C THR A 112 -11.11 -6.06 -4.08
N SER A 113 -11.78 -5.48 -3.07
CA SER A 113 -12.66 -4.32 -3.27
C SER A 113 -12.37 -3.17 -2.31
N PHE A 114 -12.69 -1.94 -2.72
CA PHE A 114 -12.61 -0.77 -1.85
C PHE A 114 -13.59 -0.88 -0.69
N GLY A 115 -14.78 -1.44 -0.93
CA GLY A 115 -15.80 -1.64 0.10
C GLY A 115 -15.32 -2.53 1.26
N GLN A 116 -14.51 -3.55 0.98
CA GLN A 116 -13.91 -4.39 2.03
C GLN A 116 -12.96 -3.58 2.92
N ILE A 117 -12.05 -2.82 2.30
CA ILE A 117 -11.07 -1.98 3.01
C ILE A 117 -11.78 -0.86 3.80
N ALA A 118 -12.82 -0.26 3.21
CA ALA A 118 -13.61 0.80 3.81
C ALA A 118 -14.34 0.36 5.09
N ASN A 119 -14.68 -0.94 5.18
CA ASN A 119 -15.40 -1.53 6.31
C ASN A 119 -14.48 -2.19 7.35
N TRP A 120 -13.16 -2.07 7.20
CA TRP A 120 -12.24 -2.64 8.19
C TRP A 120 -12.40 -1.98 9.56
N THR A 121 -12.55 -2.83 10.56
CA THR A 121 -12.44 -2.47 11.98
C THR A 121 -10.97 -2.33 12.38
N ASP A 122 -10.70 -1.67 13.51
CA ASP A 122 -9.33 -1.54 14.03
C ASP A 122 -8.63 -2.90 14.23
N ALA A 123 -9.39 -3.92 14.67
CA ALA A 123 -8.88 -5.28 14.83
C ALA A 123 -8.52 -5.94 13.49
N GLU A 124 -9.32 -5.71 12.44
CA GLU A 124 -9.04 -6.22 11.09
C GLU A 124 -7.85 -5.51 10.47
N ILE A 125 -7.74 -4.19 10.66
CA ILE A 125 -6.58 -3.41 10.24
C ILE A 125 -5.33 -4.04 10.86
N ASP A 126 -5.29 -4.25 12.17
CA ASP A 126 -4.12 -4.80 12.85
C ASP A 126 -3.81 -6.24 12.39
N ALA A 127 -4.84 -7.06 12.16
CA ALA A 127 -4.68 -8.43 11.67
C ALA A 127 -4.16 -8.52 10.23
N ILE A 128 -4.57 -7.59 9.35
CA ILE A 128 -4.05 -7.50 7.98
C ILE A 128 -2.67 -6.86 7.97
N ASP A 129 -2.45 -5.80 8.76
CA ASP A 129 -1.18 -5.08 8.86
C ASP A 129 -0.04 -5.99 9.32
N ALA A 130 -0.29 -6.86 10.31
CA ALA A 130 0.67 -7.87 10.74
C ALA A 130 1.05 -8.88 9.63
N LYS A 131 0.14 -9.12 8.67
CA LYS A 131 0.40 -9.99 7.50
C LYS A 131 1.15 -9.26 6.38
N LEU A 132 1.25 -7.94 6.43
CA LEU A 132 1.98 -7.14 5.45
C LEU A 132 3.50 -7.20 5.64
N GLY A 133 3.98 -7.63 6.81
CA GLY A 133 5.40 -7.75 7.14
C GLY A 133 6.10 -6.39 7.03
N ARG A 134 7.05 -6.26 6.10
CA ARG A 134 7.82 -5.00 5.89
C ARG A 134 6.98 -3.77 5.53
N PHE A 135 5.71 -3.95 5.18
CA PHE A 135 4.78 -2.89 4.84
C PHE A 135 3.77 -2.58 5.95
N GLU A 136 3.98 -3.14 7.14
CA GLU A 136 3.20 -2.82 8.34
C GLU A 136 3.22 -1.31 8.65
N GLY A 137 2.17 -0.86 9.34
CA GLY A 137 1.90 0.53 9.68
C GLY A 137 1.36 1.39 8.54
N ARG A 138 1.40 0.92 7.28
CA ARG A 138 1.01 1.73 6.11
C ARG A 138 -0.50 1.92 6.01
N ILE A 139 -1.28 0.92 6.41
CA ILE A 139 -2.75 1.01 6.37
C ILE A 139 -3.24 2.24 7.15
N ARG A 140 -2.68 2.48 8.34
CA ARG A 140 -3.01 3.63 9.19
C ARG A 140 -2.29 4.90 8.75
N ARG A 141 -0.99 4.83 8.48
CA ARG A 141 -0.18 6.01 8.10
C ARG A 141 -0.69 6.67 6.83
N ASP A 142 -1.01 5.86 5.83
CA ASP A 142 -1.50 6.34 4.55
C ASP A 142 -3.03 6.42 4.55
N SER A 143 -3.72 6.17 5.68
CA SER A 143 -5.18 6.30 5.82
C SER A 143 -5.99 5.52 4.77
N TRP A 144 -5.61 4.27 4.50
CA TRP A 144 -6.22 3.46 3.43
C TRP A 144 -7.72 3.29 3.58
N VAL A 145 -8.22 3.13 4.81
CA VAL A 145 -9.66 2.98 5.09
C VAL A 145 -10.43 4.22 4.67
N GLU A 146 -9.92 5.41 4.98
CA GLU A 146 -10.56 6.68 4.62
C GLU A 146 -10.53 6.93 3.11
N GLN A 147 -9.40 6.62 2.47
CA GLN A 147 -9.28 6.66 1.01
C GLN A 147 -10.25 5.69 0.33
N ALA A 148 -10.32 4.45 0.82
CA ALA A 148 -11.20 3.42 0.29
C ALA A 148 -12.68 3.79 0.46
N LYS A 149 -13.08 4.44 1.56
CA LYS A 149 -14.45 4.95 1.74
C LYS A 149 -14.83 5.95 0.65
N LEU A 150 -13.96 6.92 0.34
CA LEU A 150 -14.21 7.91 -0.70
C LEU A 150 -14.27 7.27 -2.09
N LEU A 151 -13.35 6.35 -2.38
CA LEU A 151 -13.34 5.63 -3.66
C LEU A 151 -14.52 4.66 -3.82
N ALA A 152 -14.96 4.01 -2.74
CA ALA A 152 -16.16 3.16 -2.74
C ALA A 152 -17.46 3.96 -2.92
N ALA A 153 -17.47 5.22 -2.48
CA ALA A 153 -18.57 6.16 -2.70
C ALA A 153 -18.51 6.88 -4.07
N ASP A 154 -17.50 6.58 -4.89
CA ASP A 154 -17.16 7.28 -6.14
C ASP A 154 -16.93 8.80 -5.96
N ASP A 155 -16.65 9.24 -4.72
CA ASP A 155 -16.39 10.64 -4.38
C ASP A 155 -14.93 11.01 -4.70
N THR A 156 -14.67 11.15 -6.00
CA THR A 156 -13.38 11.57 -6.51
C THR A 156 -13.04 13.00 -6.07
N SER A 157 -14.03 13.89 -5.93
CA SER A 157 -13.79 15.28 -5.52
C SER A 157 -13.33 15.38 -4.06
N GLY A 158 -14.00 14.67 -3.14
CA GLY A 158 -13.59 14.57 -1.74
C GLY A 158 -12.24 13.88 -1.58
N TYR A 159 -11.94 12.87 -2.40
CA TYR A 159 -10.64 12.23 -2.44
C TYR A 159 -9.54 13.21 -2.85
N GLU A 160 -9.71 13.90 -3.97
CA GLU A 160 -8.71 14.83 -4.49
C GLU A 160 -8.46 16.02 -3.56
N GLY A 161 -9.51 16.51 -2.89
CA GLY A 161 -9.38 17.61 -1.92
C GLY A 161 -8.55 17.24 -0.69
N LYS A 162 -8.56 15.96 -0.27
CA LYS A 162 -7.91 15.50 0.97
C LYS A 162 -6.57 14.79 0.73
N PHE A 163 -6.45 14.04 -0.36
CA PHE A 163 -5.30 13.18 -0.66
C PHE A 163 -4.55 13.56 -1.95
N GLY A 164 -5.09 14.51 -2.73
CA GLY A 164 -4.52 14.95 -4.00
C GLY A 164 -5.00 14.12 -5.19
N LYS A 165 -4.55 14.51 -6.39
CA LYS A 165 -4.96 13.88 -7.66
C LYS A 165 -4.64 12.38 -7.68
N LEU A 166 -5.59 11.58 -8.16
CA LEU A 166 -5.48 10.13 -8.33
C LEU A 166 -4.28 9.74 -9.20
#